data_AF-A0A7U4LG51-F1
#
_entry.id   AF-A0A7U4LG51-F1
#
_cell.length_a   1.000
_cell.length_b   1.000
_cell.length_c   1.000
_cell.angle_alpha   90.00
_cell.angle_beta   90.00
_cell.angle_gamma   90.00
#
_symmetry.space_group_name_H-M   'P 1'
#
loop_
_entity.id
_entity.type
_entity.pdbx_description
1 polymer ?
#
loop_
_entity_poly.entity_id
_entity_poly.type
_entity_poly.pdbx_seq_one_letter_code
_entity_poly.pdbx_strand_id
1 'polypeptide(L)' 'MERDSKKIIKRLEAEGWALVSVKGSHHKMAKGTQRVIIPHPKKDLPLGTARSIAKMAGWL' A
#
# COMPACT_ATOMS: atom_id res chain seq x y z
N MET A 1 -5.85 -1.38 -12.38
CA MET A 1 -5.20 -1.47 -11.07
C MET A 1 -4.03 -0.51 -11.07
N GLU A 2 -4.03 0.48 -10.17
CA GLU A 2 -2.90 1.41 -10.04
C GLU A 2 -1.65 0.65 -9.59
N ARG A 3 -0.55 0.80 -10.34
CA ARG A 3 0.76 0.18 -10.05
C ARG A 3 1.74 1.14 -9.39
N ASP A 4 1.37 2.41 -9.30
CA ASP A 4 2.22 3.47 -8.79
C ASP A 4 2.12 3.49 -7.27
N SER A 5 3.20 3.12 -6.57
CA SER A 5 3.23 3.05 -5.10
C SER A 5 2.81 4.37 -4.47
N LYS A 6 3.13 5.52 -5.09
CA LYS A 6 2.76 6.84 -4.57
C LYS A 6 1.26 7.09 -4.61
N LYS A 7 0.56 6.62 -5.65
CA LYS A 7 -0.90 6.76 -5.72
C LYS A 7 -1.61 5.82 -4.75
N ILE A 8 -1.12 4.59 -4.63
CA ILE A 8 -1.63 3.61 -3.68
C ILE A 8 -1.52 4.16 -2.24
N ILE A 9 -0.35 4.69 -1.87
CA ILE A 9 -0.14 5.29 -0.54
C ILE A 9 -1.10 6.45 -0.31
N LYS A 10 -1.22 7.40 -1.26
CA LYS A 10 -2.17 8.52 -1.14
C LYS A 10 -3.61 8.06 -0.95
N ARG A 11 -4.03 7.03 -1.69
CA ARG A 11 -5.38 6.48 -1.59
C ARG A 11 -5.62 5.81 -0.23
N LEU A 12 -4.63 5.06 0.25
CA LEU A 12 -4.67 4.44 1.58
C LEU A 12 -4.70 5.51 2.68
N GLU A 13 -3.87 6.56 2.60
CA GLU A 13 -3.91 7.68 3.54
C GLU A 13 -5.28 8.36 3.56
N ALA A 14 -5.89 8.61 2.38
CA ALA A 14 -7.23 9.16 2.27
C ALA A 14 -8.32 8.26 2.86
N GLU A 15 -8.10 6.95 2.87
CA GLU A 15 -8.97 5.98 3.53
C GLU A 15 -8.73 5.82 5.04
N GLY A 16 -7.78 6.57 5.61
CA GLY A 16 -7.45 6.51 7.03
C GLY A 16 -6.46 5.41 7.39
N TRP A 17 -5.67 4.92 6.43
CA TRP A 17 -4.52 4.08 6.75
C TRP A 17 -3.39 4.93 7.33
N ALA A 18 -2.88 4.54 8.49
CA ALA A 18 -1.76 5.19 9.15
C ALA A 18 -0.44 4.48 8.80
N LEU A 19 0.61 5.26 8.52
CA LEU A 19 1.96 4.73 8.37
C LEU A 19 2.51 4.35 9.75
N VAL A 20 2.75 3.06 9.97
CA VAL A 20 3.23 2.54 11.26
C VAL A 20 4.75 2.52 11.33
N SER A 21 5.39 2.11 10.23
CA SER A 21 6.84 1.97 10.19
C SER A 21 7.32 1.94 8.76
N VAL A 22 8.54 2.42 8.54
CA VAL A 22 9.23 2.34 7.27
C VAL A 22 10.56 1.64 7.51
N LYS A 23 10.83 0.57 6.77
CA LYS A 23 12.11 -0.12 6.80
C LYS A 23 12.69 -0.19 5.39
N GLY A 24 13.65 0.67 5.11
CA GLY A 24 14.22 0.84 3.77
C GLY A 24 13.10 1.15 2.76
N SER A 25 12.99 0.33 1.73
CA SER A 25 11.98 0.52 0.68
C SER A 25 10.60 -0.07 1.01
N HIS A 26 10.31 -0.44 2.27
CA HIS A 26 9.05 -1.07 2.67
C HIS A 26 8.29 -0.19 3.65
N HIS A 27 7.16 0.37 3.20
CA HIS A 27 6.27 1.19 4.00
C HIS A 27 5.16 0.30 4.57
N LYS A 28 5.08 0.22 5.90
CA LYS A 28 4.06 -0.54 6.61
C LYS A 28 2.92 0.39 6.99
N MET A 29 1.76 0.18 6.39
CA MET A 29 0.53 0.91 6.72
C MET A 29 -0.42 0.01 7.50
N ALA A 30 -1.17 0.59 8.43
CA ALA A 30 -2.20 -0.11 9.19
C ALA A 30 -3.48 0.72 9.27
N LYS A 31 -4.61 0.03 9.21
CA LYS A 31 -5.95 0.59 9.42
C LYS A 31 -6.69 -0.35 10.36
N GLY A 32 -6.71 0.00 11.65
CA GLY A 32 -7.24 -0.85 12.71
C GLY A 32 -6.53 -2.21 12.76
N THR A 33 -7.28 -3.28 12.51
CA THR A 33 -6.78 -4.68 12.51
C THR A 33 -6.02 -5.05 11.23
N GLN A 34 -6.21 -4.30 10.14
CA GLN A 34 -5.59 -4.61 8.85
C GLN A 34 -4.22 -3.96 8.72
N ARG A 35 -3.27 -4.67 8.11
CA ARG A 35 -1.89 -4.24 7.91
C ARG A 35 -1.45 -4.57 6.49
N VAL A 36 -0.88 -3.59 5.80
CA VAL A 36 -0.40 -3.73 4.43
C VAL A 36 1.04 -3.21 4.33
N ILE A 37 1.85 -3.90 3.52
CA ILE A 37 3.24 -3.52 3.27
C ILE A 37 3.35 -3.12 1.81
N ILE A 38 3.85 -1.92 1.57
CA ILE A 38 3.97 -1.33 0.25
C ILE A 38 5.46 -1.13 -0.05
N PRO A 39 5.99 -1.75 -1.13
CA PRO A 39 7.33 -1.45 -1.58
C PRO A 39 7.37 -0.05 -2.21
N HIS A 40 8.02 0.90 -1.56
CA HIS A 40 8.22 2.28 -2.02
C HIS A 40 9.69 2.67 -1.84
N PRO A 41 10.36 3.33 -2.81
CA PRO A 41 9.83 3.96 -4.01
C PRO A 41 9.93 3.08 -5.26
N LYS A 42 8.82 2.40 -5.63
CA LYS A 42 8.69 1.73 -6.93
C LYS A 42 7.56 2.36 -7.73
N LYS A 43 7.88 2.83 -8.94
CA LYS A 43 6.93 3.46 -9.85
C LYS A 43 6.02 2.45 -10.53
N ASP A 44 6.55 1.25 -10.79
CA ASP A 44 5.79 0.12 -11.32
C ASP A 44 5.89 -1.07 -10.37
N LEU A 45 4.82 -1.29 -9.60
CA LEU A 45 4.68 -2.50 -8.81
C LEU A 45 4.21 -3.65 -9.70
N PRO A 46 4.76 -4.87 -9.52
CA PRO A 46 4.26 -6.05 -10.21
C PRO A 46 2.74 -6.17 -10.03
N LEU A 47 2.02 -6.57 -11.08
CA LEU A 47 0.56 -6.66 -11.05
C LEU A 47 0.05 -7.52 -9.88
N GLY A 48 0.76 -8.60 -9.57
CA GLY A 48 0.46 -9.45 -8.40
C GLY A 48 0.59 -8.70 -7.08
N THR A 49 1.62 -7.87 -6.91
CA THR A 49 1.82 -7.04 -5.71
C THR A 49 0.73 -5.98 -5.59
N ALA A 50 0.44 -5.26 -6.66
CA ALA A 50 -0.64 -4.27 -6.67
C ALA A 50 -2.00 -4.91 -6.37
N ARG A 51 -2.24 -6.15 -6.85
CA ARG A 51 -3.46 -6.90 -6.58
C ARG A 51 -3.57 -7.41 -5.15
N SER A 52 -2.48 -7.91 -4.58
CA SER A 52 -2.45 -8.29 -3.16
C SER A 52 -2.69 -7.08 -2.25
N ILE A 53 -2.11 -5.92 -2.58
CA ILE A 53 -2.36 -4.67 -1.84
C ILE A 53 -3.82 -4.24 -1.97
N ALA A 54 -4.38 -4.23 -3.19
CA ALA A 54 -5.78 -3.88 -3.42
C ALA A 54 -6.74 -4.82 -2.66
N LYS A 55 -6.48 -6.13 -2.65
CA LYS A 55 -7.27 -7.11 -1.90
C LYS A 55 -7.17 -6.89 -0.38
N MET A 56 -5.97 -6.62 0.13
CA MET A 56 -5.77 -6.29 1.55
C MET A 56 -6.40 -4.95 1.93
N ALA A 57 -6.46 -4.01 0.99
CA ALA A 57 -7.09 -2.70 1.18
C ALA A 57 -8.62 -2.73 1.04
N GLY A 58 -9.19 -3.84 0.56
CA GLY A 58 -10.63 -3.96 0.29
C GLY A 58 -11.09 -3.26 -1.00
N TRP A 59 -10.19 -3.03 -1.96
CA TRP A 59 -10.52 -2.44 -3.27
C TRP A 59 -11.04 -3.46 -4.28
N LEU A 60 -11.05 -4.74 -3.91
CA LEU A 60 -11.35 -5.89 -4.75
C LEU A 60 -11.98 -6.97 -3.89
#